data_AF-A0AAU7Z567-F1
#
_entry.id   AF-A0AAU7Z567-F1
#
_cell.length_a   1.000
_cell.length_b   1.000
_cell.length_c   1.000
_cell.angle_alpha   90.00
_cell.angle_beta   90.00
_cell.angle_gamma   90.00
#
_symmetry.space_group_name_H-M   'P 1'
#
loop_
_entity.id
_entity.type
_entity.pdbx_description
1 polymer ?
#
loop_
_entity_poly.entity_id
_entity_poly.type
_entity_poly.pdbx_seq_one_letter_code
_entity_poly.pdbx_strand_id
1 'polypeptide(L)'
;MKHLLRIFFVLALLCGGSSSSIARASGIDFRMTVLDPPNSCTPDDTACFIFNAGVPFNVSLSQSVCDQFGLGNGVTPGTYGCFLANNATPGTIDSLELSFLGAPLGNQPASCDSGGQNGTPSALNVVSCTETNGLYDLSFAGGTGIAPGSDLIVFEEGADPTLFQGGSGVVGITPEPDSLMLFSTGVMMAGLYMSRRIWTTVKGSAAGNR
;
A
#
# COMPACT_ATOMS: atom_id res chain seq x y z
N MET A 1 -32.73 -44.96 -42.81
CA MET A 1 -31.86 -44.77 -41.62
C MET A 1 -31.51 -43.31 -41.28
N LYS A 2 -31.58 -42.33 -42.21
CA LYS A 2 -31.32 -40.90 -41.90
C LYS A 2 -32.34 -40.23 -40.97
N HIS A 3 -33.57 -40.71 -40.94
CA HIS A 3 -34.64 -40.15 -40.10
C HIS A 3 -34.55 -40.58 -38.64
N LEU A 4 -34.01 -41.78 -38.36
CA LEU A 4 -33.82 -42.29 -37.00
C LEU A 4 -32.77 -41.49 -36.22
N LEU A 5 -31.67 -41.10 -36.87
CA LEU A 5 -30.63 -40.26 -36.26
C LEU A 5 -31.13 -38.86 -35.86
N ARG A 6 -32.03 -38.28 -36.67
CA ARG A 6 -32.65 -36.98 -36.35
C ARG A 6 -33.60 -37.07 -35.16
N ILE A 7 -34.33 -38.18 -35.05
CA ILE A 7 -35.24 -38.43 -33.91
C ILE A 7 -34.44 -38.63 -32.62
N PHE A 8 -33.35 -39.40 -32.65
CA PHE A 8 -32.47 -39.56 -31.49
C PHE A 8 -31.80 -38.25 -31.05
N PHE A 9 -31.42 -37.39 -31.99
CA PHE A 9 -30.83 -36.08 -31.67
C PHE A 9 -31.85 -35.12 -31.01
N VAL A 10 -33.09 -35.13 -31.48
CA VAL A 10 -34.18 -34.33 -30.89
C VAL A 10 -34.57 -34.86 -29.51
N LEU A 11 -34.58 -36.19 -29.31
CA LEU A 11 -34.78 -36.82 -28.00
C LEU A 11 -33.64 -36.53 -27.02
N ALA A 12 -32.38 -36.52 -27.48
CA ALA A 12 -31.24 -36.14 -26.64
C ALA A 12 -31.31 -34.65 -26.23
N LEU A 13 -31.81 -33.76 -27.09
CA LEU A 13 -32.04 -32.35 -26.77
C LEU A 13 -33.19 -32.14 -25.78
N LEU A 14 -34.30 -32.87 -25.93
CA LEU A 14 -35.47 -32.75 -25.06
C LEU A 14 -35.27 -33.43 -23.69
N CYS A 15 -34.61 -34.58 -23.65
CA CYS A 15 -34.30 -35.31 -22.42
C CYS A 15 -33.01 -34.82 -21.73
N GLY A 16 -32.06 -34.23 -22.47
CA GLY A 16 -30.81 -33.70 -21.92
C GLY A 16 -30.88 -32.22 -21.51
N GLY A 17 -31.85 -31.44 -22.02
CA GLY A 17 -32.01 -30.01 -21.70
C GLY A 17 -32.95 -29.72 -20.52
N SER A 18 -33.70 -30.71 -20.04
CA SER A 18 -34.72 -30.53 -18.99
C SER A 18 -34.29 -31.02 -17.61
N SER A 19 -33.16 -31.72 -17.50
CA SER A 19 -32.50 -32.04 -16.22
C SER A 19 -31.67 -30.84 -15.80
N SER A 20 -32.39 -29.88 -15.22
CA SER A 20 -31.88 -28.74 -14.48
C SER A 20 -31.02 -29.21 -13.28
N SER A 21 -29.83 -29.71 -13.56
CA SER A 21 -28.71 -29.75 -12.61
C SER A 21 -27.69 -28.67 -13.01
N ILE A 22 -28.20 -27.51 -13.40
CA ILE A 22 -27.49 -26.28 -13.06
C ILE A 22 -27.70 -26.21 -11.55
N ALA A 23 -26.68 -26.59 -10.79
CA ALA A 23 -26.57 -26.18 -9.39
C ALA A 23 -26.65 -24.65 -9.38
N ARG A 24 -27.87 -24.12 -9.35
CA ARG A 24 -28.15 -22.72 -9.12
C ARG A 24 -27.78 -22.53 -7.67
N ALA A 25 -26.51 -22.24 -7.41
CA ALA A 25 -26.16 -21.49 -6.22
C ALA A 25 -27.10 -20.27 -6.25
N SER A 26 -28.06 -20.23 -5.33
CA SER A 26 -28.92 -19.07 -5.20
C SER A 26 -27.97 -17.89 -4.99
N GLY A 27 -28.11 -16.81 -5.75
CA GLY A 27 -27.28 -15.60 -5.58
C GLY A 27 -27.45 -14.94 -4.20
N ILE A 28 -28.24 -15.57 -3.31
CA ILE A 28 -28.57 -15.15 -1.97
C ILE A 28 -27.75 -15.93 -0.92
N ASP A 29 -27.25 -17.14 -1.23
CA ASP A 29 -26.62 -18.04 -0.24
C ASP A 29 -25.08 -18.12 -0.31
N PHE A 30 -24.45 -17.42 -1.24
CA PHE A 30 -22.99 -17.33 -1.30
C PHE A 30 -22.53 -15.87 -1.33
N ARG A 31 -22.25 -15.34 -0.15
CA ARG A 31 -21.58 -14.04 0.03
C ARG A 31 -20.18 -14.29 0.55
N MET A 32 -19.18 -14.10 -0.30
CA MET A 32 -17.80 -13.94 0.15
C MET A 32 -17.50 -12.45 0.20
N THR A 33 -16.84 -12.01 1.26
CA THR A 33 -16.26 -10.67 1.34
C THR A 33 -14.79 -10.88 1.67
N VAL A 34 -13.93 -10.37 0.80
CA VAL A 34 -12.51 -10.24 1.11
C VAL A 34 -12.40 -8.98 1.96
N LEU A 35 -11.95 -9.13 3.20
CA LEU A 35 -11.69 -8.02 4.10
C LEU A 35 -10.18 -7.83 4.15
N ASP A 36 -9.73 -6.60 3.94
CA ASP A 36 -8.33 -6.27 4.16
C ASP A 36 -8.03 -6.30 5.66
N PRO A 37 -6.96 -6.99 6.11
CA PRO A 37 -6.60 -7.03 7.51
C PRO A 37 -6.21 -5.63 7.99
N PRO A 38 -6.60 -5.21 9.21
CA PRO A 38 -6.14 -3.94 9.77
C PRO A 38 -4.61 -3.96 9.99
N ASN A 39 -4.00 -2.78 10.15
CA ASN A 39 -2.61 -2.69 10.60
C ASN A 39 -2.45 -3.44 11.92
N SER A 40 -1.37 -4.21 12.05
CA SER A 40 -1.16 -5.10 13.20
C SER A 40 0.17 -4.81 13.86
N CYS A 41 0.13 -4.45 15.13
CA CYS A 41 1.32 -4.20 15.94
C CYS A 41 1.57 -5.35 16.93
N THR A 42 2.82 -5.49 17.38
CA THR A 42 3.16 -6.35 18.52
C THR A 42 2.48 -5.82 19.79
N PRO A 43 2.31 -6.64 20.85
CA PRO A 43 1.60 -6.23 22.07
C PRO A 43 2.14 -4.97 22.76
N ASP A 44 3.39 -4.60 22.48
CA ASP A 44 4.05 -3.42 23.05
C ASP A 44 4.09 -2.23 22.07
N ASP A 45 3.48 -2.33 20.89
CA ASP A 45 3.46 -1.31 19.82
C ASP A 45 4.85 -0.84 19.35
N THR A 46 5.87 -1.66 19.57
CA THR A 46 7.28 -1.41 19.20
C THR A 46 7.62 -1.90 17.79
N ALA A 47 6.79 -2.78 17.24
CA ALA A 47 6.89 -3.25 15.88
C ALA A 47 5.50 -3.40 15.24
N CYS A 48 5.31 -2.93 14.01
CA CYS A 48 4.04 -3.00 13.29
C CYS A 48 4.18 -3.50 11.86
N PHE A 49 3.19 -4.27 11.41
CA PHE A 49 2.97 -4.64 10.01
C PHE A 49 1.90 -3.73 9.43
N ILE A 50 2.27 -2.97 8.41
CA ILE A 50 1.39 -1.99 7.78
C ILE A 50 0.74 -2.61 6.55
N PHE A 51 -0.55 -2.92 6.63
CA PHE A 51 -1.32 -3.49 5.54
C PHE A 51 -2.11 -2.44 4.77
N ASN A 52 -2.58 -1.40 5.46
CA ASN A 52 -3.38 -0.32 4.89
C ASN A 52 -2.70 1.03 5.14
N ALA A 53 -2.28 1.66 4.04
CA ALA A 53 -1.82 3.04 4.06
C ALA A 53 -2.99 4.00 4.42
N GLY A 54 -2.67 5.11 5.08
CA GLY A 54 -3.66 6.10 5.56
C GLY A 54 -4.47 5.68 6.79
N VAL A 55 -4.32 4.43 7.27
CA VAL A 55 -4.94 3.99 8.53
C VAL A 55 -3.94 4.18 9.68
N PRO A 56 -4.31 4.90 10.76
CA PRO A 56 -3.41 5.11 11.88
C PRO A 56 -3.09 3.81 12.62
N PHE A 57 -1.88 3.72 13.15
CA PHE A 57 -1.40 2.63 14.00
C PHE A 57 -0.69 3.19 15.24
N ASN A 58 -0.67 2.42 16.32
CA ASN A 58 0.00 2.83 17.54
C ASN A 58 1.52 2.69 17.39
N VAL A 59 2.25 3.60 18.03
CA VAL A 59 3.71 3.63 18.01
C VAL A 59 4.24 3.83 19.41
N SER A 60 5.16 2.94 19.80
CA SER A 60 5.94 3.05 21.01
C SER A 60 7.40 2.80 20.71
N LEU A 61 8.29 3.56 21.35
CA LEU A 61 9.73 3.37 21.17
C LEU A 61 10.28 2.41 22.21
N SER A 62 11.24 1.58 21.81
CA SER A 62 11.98 0.71 22.72
C SER A 62 13.46 0.64 22.38
N GLN A 63 14.30 0.69 23.41
CA GLN A 63 15.74 0.49 23.29
C GLN A 63 16.07 -0.93 22.80
N SER A 64 15.29 -1.93 23.23
CA SER A 64 15.55 -3.34 22.88
C SER A 64 15.42 -3.61 21.38
N VAL A 65 14.60 -2.82 20.67
CA VAL A 65 14.50 -2.88 19.21
C VAL A 65 15.77 -2.33 18.58
N CYS A 66 16.28 -1.19 19.05
CA CYS A 66 17.54 -0.63 18.53
C CYS A 66 18.73 -1.56 18.73
N ASP A 67 18.78 -2.25 19.87
CA ASP A 67 19.87 -3.17 20.20
C ASP A 67 19.91 -4.38 19.26
N GLN A 68 18.75 -4.84 18.76
CA GLN A 68 18.67 -5.92 17.75
C GLN A 68 19.33 -5.53 16.43
N PHE A 69 19.32 -4.24 16.08
CA PHE A 69 19.92 -3.71 14.86
C PHE A 69 21.31 -3.09 15.08
N GLY A 70 21.83 -3.12 16.32
CA GLY A 70 23.13 -2.53 16.65
C GLY A 70 23.19 -1.01 16.50
N LEU A 71 22.04 -0.32 16.59
CA LEU A 71 21.93 1.13 16.45
C LEU A 71 22.33 1.89 17.72
N GLY A 72 22.35 1.23 18.88
CA GLY A 72 22.79 1.81 20.16
C GLY A 72 24.32 1.92 20.33
N ASN A 73 25.11 1.46 19.36
CA ASN A 73 26.58 1.47 19.48
C ASN A 73 27.12 2.90 19.53
N GLY A 74 27.63 3.31 20.70
CA GLY A 74 28.18 4.65 20.92
C GLY A 74 27.17 5.67 21.48
N VAL A 75 25.93 5.25 21.73
CA VAL A 75 24.89 6.06 22.39
C VAL A 75 24.75 5.62 23.85
N THR A 76 24.36 6.54 24.72
CA THR A 76 24.19 6.23 26.15
C THR A 76 22.96 5.33 26.35
N PRO A 77 23.06 4.19 27.05
CA PRO A 77 21.88 3.37 27.37
C PRO A 77 20.80 4.19 28.09
N GLY A 78 19.54 4.01 27.68
CA GLY A 78 18.39 4.73 28.20
C GLY A 78 18.13 6.10 27.56
N THR A 79 18.89 6.50 26.54
CA THR A 79 18.69 7.78 25.83
C THR A 79 18.42 7.61 24.33
N TYR A 80 17.95 6.42 23.93
CA TYR A 80 17.60 6.12 22.55
C TYR A 80 16.49 5.08 22.46
N GLY A 81 15.71 5.15 21.38
CA GLY A 81 14.56 4.28 21.14
C GLY A 81 14.36 3.97 19.67
N CYS A 82 13.86 2.77 19.38
CA CYS A 82 13.50 2.39 18.01
C CYS A 82 12.07 1.92 17.94
N PHE A 83 11.48 2.17 16.77
CA PHE A 83 10.25 1.56 16.32
C PHE A 83 10.49 0.90 14.97
N LEU A 84 9.96 -0.31 14.80
CA LEU A 84 10.09 -1.10 13.57
C LEU A 84 8.75 -1.14 12.83
N ALA A 85 8.71 -0.70 11.58
CA ALA A 85 7.55 -0.87 10.71
C ALA A 85 7.90 -1.74 9.51
N ASN A 86 7.14 -2.78 9.25
CA ASN A 86 7.23 -3.55 8.01
C ASN A 86 6.21 -3.02 7.00
N ASN A 87 6.66 -2.73 5.79
CA ASN A 87 5.76 -2.40 4.69
C ASN A 87 5.09 -3.67 4.15
N ALA A 88 3.92 -4.03 4.68
CA ALA A 88 3.10 -5.11 4.15
C ALA A 88 2.05 -4.62 3.13
N THR A 89 2.16 -3.37 2.67
CA THR A 89 1.29 -2.82 1.62
C THR A 89 1.79 -3.29 0.24
N PRO A 90 0.93 -3.28 -0.80
CA PRO A 90 1.37 -3.61 -2.16
C PRO A 90 2.24 -2.51 -2.80
N GLY A 91 2.26 -1.30 -2.23
CA GLY A 91 2.94 -0.13 -2.77
C GLY A 91 4.20 0.26 -1.99
N THR A 92 5.00 1.15 -2.58
CA THR A 92 6.12 1.78 -1.88
C THR A 92 5.59 2.85 -0.92
N ILE A 93 5.95 2.76 0.36
CA ILE A 93 5.69 3.83 1.32
C ILE A 93 6.61 4.99 1.00
N ASP A 94 6.04 6.16 0.74
CA ASP A 94 6.76 7.39 0.36
C ASP A 94 6.66 8.49 1.42
N SER A 95 5.86 8.26 2.46
CA SER A 95 5.67 9.18 3.56
C SER A 95 5.31 8.46 4.86
N LEU A 96 5.81 8.98 5.97
CA LEU A 96 5.55 8.54 7.33
C LEU A 96 5.31 9.78 8.18
N GLU A 97 4.16 9.83 8.83
CA GLU A 97 3.81 10.83 9.84
C GLU A 97 3.74 10.12 11.19
N LEU A 98 4.42 10.64 12.20
CA LEU A 98 4.40 10.16 13.57
C LEU A 98 4.02 11.29 14.50
N SER A 99 3.13 10.99 15.44
CA SER A 99 2.69 11.94 16.45
C SER A 99 2.88 11.36 17.84
N PHE A 100 3.47 12.15 18.74
CA PHE A 100 3.69 11.77 20.13
C PHE A 100 3.21 12.88 21.07
N LEU A 101 2.62 12.48 22.19
CA LEU A 101 2.32 13.41 23.26
C LEU A 101 3.64 13.85 23.92
N GLY A 102 3.80 15.15 24.08
CA GLY A 102 4.99 15.75 24.66
C GLY A 102 5.05 15.68 26.17
N ALA A 103 4.03 15.18 26.87
CA ALA A 103 4.15 14.89 28.29
C ALA A 103 4.75 13.48 28.48
N PRO A 104 5.86 13.30 29.21
CA PRO A 104 6.51 14.27 30.12
C PRO A 104 7.72 15.02 29.55
N LEU A 105 8.06 14.87 28.27
CA LEU A 105 9.18 15.52 27.58
C LEU A 105 9.16 17.08 27.65
N GLY A 106 7.99 17.69 27.82
CA GLY A 106 7.78 19.13 27.84
C GLY A 106 7.73 19.74 26.44
N ASN A 107 8.04 21.05 26.34
CA ASN A 107 8.11 21.79 25.08
C ASN A 107 9.57 21.86 24.58
N GLN A 108 10.25 20.72 24.52
CA GLN A 108 11.60 20.66 23.94
C GLN A 108 11.50 20.83 22.42
N PRO A 109 12.43 21.56 21.78
CA PRO A 109 12.43 21.70 20.33
C PRO A 109 12.62 20.33 19.66
N ALA A 110 11.69 19.96 18.79
CA ALA A 110 11.80 18.77 17.96
C ALA A 110 12.89 18.98 16.89
N SER A 111 13.74 17.97 16.68
CA SER A 111 14.74 17.94 15.63
C SER A 111 14.70 16.60 14.92
N CYS A 112 14.77 16.61 13.60
CA CYS A 112 14.82 15.42 12.78
C CYS A 112 15.88 15.54 11.70
N ASP A 113 16.45 14.40 11.35
CA ASP A 113 17.47 14.28 10.32
C ASP A 113 17.09 13.14 9.34
N SER A 114 17.56 13.27 8.11
CA SER A 114 17.52 12.23 7.07
C SER A 114 18.90 11.81 6.59
N GLY A 115 19.97 12.18 7.31
CA GLY A 115 21.35 11.79 7.00
C GLY A 115 21.62 10.29 7.14
N GLY A 116 20.76 9.56 7.85
CA GLY A 116 20.96 8.15 8.19
C GLY A 116 21.83 7.96 9.42
N GLN A 117 21.83 6.76 9.98
CA GLN A 117 22.51 6.44 11.25
C GLN A 117 23.45 5.25 11.09
N ASN A 118 24.65 5.34 11.65
CA ASN A 118 25.64 4.25 11.70
C ASN A 118 25.93 3.62 10.31
N GLY A 119 26.02 4.44 9.27
CA GLY A 119 26.23 3.98 7.88
C GLY A 119 24.99 3.43 7.18
N THR A 120 23.83 3.41 7.84
CA THR A 120 22.54 3.06 7.24
C THR A 120 21.89 4.32 6.66
N PRO A 121 21.69 4.42 5.34
CA PRO A 121 21.08 5.60 4.73
C PRO A 121 19.59 5.71 5.08
N SER A 122 19.06 6.93 5.14
CA SER A 122 17.61 7.14 5.27
C SER A 122 16.89 6.84 3.96
N ALA A 123 15.78 6.10 4.02
CA ALA A 123 14.90 5.83 2.88
C ALA A 123 14.07 7.05 2.47
N LEU A 124 13.76 7.92 3.45
CA LEU A 124 12.99 9.16 3.28
C LEU A 124 13.92 10.36 3.51
N ASN A 125 13.90 11.35 2.61
CA ASN A 125 14.90 12.43 2.59
C ASN A 125 14.33 13.84 2.80
N VAL A 126 13.01 13.96 2.94
CA VAL A 126 12.33 15.19 3.34
C VAL A 126 11.88 14.99 4.77
N VAL A 127 12.31 15.87 5.67
CA VAL A 127 11.97 15.79 7.10
C VAL A 127 11.40 17.11 7.58
N SER A 128 10.38 17.03 8.43
CA SER A 128 9.79 18.16 9.12
C SER A 128 9.37 17.71 10.51
N CYS A 129 9.90 18.35 11.53
CA CYS A 129 9.56 18.02 12.91
C CYS A 129 9.21 19.29 13.66
N THR A 130 8.03 19.26 14.26
CA THR A 130 7.47 20.41 14.95
C THR A 130 6.91 19.98 16.30
N GLU A 131 6.98 20.88 17.27
CA GLU A 131 6.29 20.74 18.54
C GLU A 131 5.24 21.85 18.60
N THR A 132 3.97 21.48 18.76
CA THR A 132 2.87 22.42 18.88
C THR A 132 1.97 22.04 20.06
N ASN A 133 1.99 22.86 21.11
CA ASN A 133 1.13 22.69 22.30
C ASN A 133 1.30 21.34 23.01
N GLY A 134 2.53 20.84 23.12
CA GLY A 134 2.84 19.55 23.72
C GLY A 134 2.49 18.37 22.83
N LEU A 135 2.40 18.56 21.53
CA LEU A 135 2.31 17.49 20.53
C LEU A 135 3.52 17.57 19.61
N TYR A 136 4.28 16.48 19.56
CA TYR A 136 5.36 16.28 18.61
C TYR A 136 4.78 15.71 17.33
N ASP A 137 4.98 16.39 16.21
CA ASP A 137 4.56 15.95 14.88
C ASP A 137 5.81 15.81 14.00
N LEU A 138 6.09 14.58 13.58
CA LEU A 138 7.29 14.18 12.84
C LEU A 138 6.86 13.63 11.48
N SER A 139 7.16 14.38 10.43
CA SER A 139 6.84 14.02 9.05
C SER A 139 8.11 13.70 8.27
N PHE A 140 8.13 12.53 7.66
CA PHE A 140 9.17 12.04 6.76
C PHE A 140 8.55 11.76 5.40
N ALA A 141 9.16 12.20 4.31
CA ALA A 141 8.64 11.98 2.96
C ALA A 141 9.74 11.89 1.89
N GLY A 142 9.35 11.47 0.69
CA GLY A 142 10.22 11.46 -0.48
C GLY A 142 11.28 10.36 -0.44
N GLY A 143 12.42 10.63 -1.07
CA GLY A 143 13.55 9.69 -1.13
C GLY A 143 13.32 8.52 -2.08
N THR A 144 13.91 7.37 -1.75
CA THR A 144 13.73 6.11 -2.51
C THR A 144 12.43 5.40 -2.12
N GLY A 145 11.83 5.80 -1.00
CA GLY A 145 10.70 5.11 -0.40
C GLY A 145 11.08 3.74 0.17
N ILE A 146 10.10 3.08 0.79
CA ILE A 146 10.26 1.78 1.43
C ILE A 146 9.47 0.76 0.61
N ALA A 147 10.17 -0.17 -0.05
CA ALA A 147 9.54 -1.13 -0.95
C ALA A 147 8.63 -2.13 -0.18
N PRO A 148 7.64 -2.74 -0.86
CA PRO A 148 6.86 -3.83 -0.27
C PRO A 148 7.73 -4.94 0.31
N GLY A 149 7.37 -5.43 1.49
CA GLY A 149 8.08 -6.43 2.27
C GLY A 149 9.35 -5.93 2.98
N SER A 150 9.70 -4.65 2.84
CA SER A 150 10.89 -4.08 3.48
C SER A 150 10.56 -3.48 4.85
N ASP A 151 11.55 -3.48 5.73
CA ASP A 151 11.47 -2.89 7.05
C ASP A 151 11.93 -1.42 7.03
N LEU A 152 11.26 -0.63 7.86
CA LEU A 152 11.60 0.74 8.22
C LEU A 152 11.90 0.77 9.69
N ILE A 153 13.02 1.39 10.07
CA ILE A 153 13.38 1.61 11.47
C ILE A 153 13.35 3.11 11.70
N VAL A 154 12.51 3.54 12.65
CA VAL A 154 12.53 4.89 13.19
C VAL A 154 13.46 4.87 14.39
N PHE A 155 14.49 5.71 14.35
CA PHE A 155 15.48 5.83 15.42
C PHE A 155 15.36 7.20 16.07
N GLU A 156 15.21 7.22 17.39
CA GLU A 156 15.24 8.42 18.21
C GLU A 156 16.46 8.37 19.13
N GLU A 157 17.11 9.51 19.29
CA GLU A 157 18.25 9.71 20.18
C GLU A 157 18.09 11.04 20.91
N GLY A 158 18.33 11.02 22.22
CA GLY A 158 18.36 12.21 23.06
C GLY A 158 17.38 12.18 24.22
N ALA A 159 16.39 11.29 24.20
CA ALA A 159 15.43 11.11 25.28
C ALA A 159 15.22 9.64 25.67
N ASP A 160 14.57 9.45 26.82
CA ASP A 160 14.24 8.11 27.29
C ASP A 160 13.07 7.54 26.44
N PRO A 161 13.23 6.36 25.82
CA PRO A 161 12.20 5.75 24.97
C PRO A 161 10.89 5.46 25.70
N THR A 162 10.94 5.29 27.02
CA THR A 162 9.73 5.08 27.84
C THR A 162 8.84 6.31 27.91
N LEU A 163 9.32 7.47 27.44
CA LEU A 163 8.53 8.70 27.33
C LEU A 163 7.73 8.78 26.03
N PHE A 164 8.07 7.95 25.04
CA PHE A 164 7.39 7.89 23.74
C PHE A 164 6.47 6.67 23.67
N GLN A 165 5.42 6.67 24.48
CA GLN A 165 4.44 5.58 24.56
C GLN A 165 3.07 6.09 24.10
N GLY A 166 2.36 5.26 23.33
CA GLY A 166 1.03 5.60 22.83
C GLY A 166 1.02 6.72 21.78
N GLY A 167 2.08 6.80 20.98
CA GLY A 167 2.10 7.62 19.77
C GLY A 167 1.19 7.04 18.68
N SER A 168 0.95 7.82 17.64
CA SER A 168 0.21 7.39 16.44
C SER A 168 1.03 7.63 15.19
N GLY A 169 1.12 6.63 14.33
CA GLY A 169 1.75 6.70 13.03
C GLY A 169 0.75 6.57 11.89
N VAL A 170 1.00 7.24 10.77
CA VAL A 170 0.29 7.09 9.50
C VAL A 170 1.33 7.02 8.38
N VAL A 171 1.13 6.13 7.42
CA VAL A 171 1.97 6.09 6.21
C VAL A 171 1.17 6.46 4.98
N GLY A 172 1.82 7.16 4.06
CA GLY A 172 1.34 7.33 2.69
C GLY A 172 2.10 6.42 1.74
N ILE A 173 1.40 5.99 0.70
CA ILE A 173 1.97 5.24 -0.41
C ILE A 173 1.82 6.08 -1.67
N THR A 174 2.77 5.94 -2.58
CA THR A 174 2.61 6.52 -3.91
C THR A 174 1.43 5.80 -4.58
N PRO A 175 0.35 6.51 -4.96
CA PRO A 175 -0.77 5.87 -5.63
C PRO A 175 -0.25 5.21 -6.91
N GLU A 176 -0.57 3.93 -7.09
CA GLU A 176 -0.34 3.32 -8.39
C GLU A 176 -1.13 4.13 -9.45
N PRO A 177 -0.52 4.44 -10.61
CA PRO A 177 -1.27 5.09 -11.67
C PRO A 177 -2.47 4.20 -12.00
N ASP A 178 -3.67 4.78 -11.95
CA ASP A 178 -4.92 4.05 -12.12
C ASP A 178 -4.88 3.28 -13.45
N SER A 179 -4.69 1.96 -13.36
CA SER A 179 -4.48 1.10 -14.52
C SER A 179 -5.69 1.12 -15.45
N LEU A 180 -6.87 1.45 -14.91
CA LEU A 180 -8.09 1.65 -15.67
C LEU A 180 -7.99 2.92 -16.54
N MET A 181 -7.40 3.99 -16.02
CA MET A 181 -7.14 5.21 -16.76
C MET A 181 -6.05 5.01 -17.83
N LEU A 182 -5.03 4.19 -17.53
CA LEU A 182 -3.98 3.82 -18.48
C LEU A 182 -4.52 2.90 -19.60
N PHE A 183 -5.41 1.97 -19.25
CA PHE A 183 -6.13 1.15 -20.24
C PHE A 183 -7.09 1.97 -21.08
N SER A 184 -7.87 2.88 -20.48
CA SER A 184 -8.84 3.71 -21.22
C SER A 184 -8.16 4.66 -22.20
N THR A 185 -7.04 5.26 -21.80
CA THR A 185 -6.23 6.11 -22.68
C THR A 185 -5.56 5.30 -23.79
N GLY A 186 -5.08 4.09 -23.49
CA GLY A 186 -4.54 3.16 -24.50
C GLY A 186 -5.58 2.74 -25.56
N VAL A 187 -6.79 2.36 -25.13
CA VAL A 187 -7.88 1.97 -26.04
C VAL A 187 -8.35 3.15 -26.89
N MET A 188 -8.41 4.36 -26.33
CA MET A 188 -8.77 5.57 -27.08
C MET A 188 -7.75 5.90 -28.18
N MET A 189 -6.46 5.80 -27.89
CA MET A 189 -5.40 6.01 -28.90
C MET A 189 -5.40 4.94 -30.00
N ALA A 190 -5.63 3.67 -29.64
CA ALA A 190 -5.79 2.60 -30.61
C ALA A 190 -7.02 2.83 -31.52
N GLY A 191 -8.13 3.29 -30.95
CA GLY A 191 -9.35 3.65 -31.69
C GLY A 191 -9.13 4.80 -32.68
N LEU A 192 -8.40 5.85 -32.28
CA LEU A 192 -8.04 6.96 -33.15
C LEU A 192 -7.10 6.55 -34.30
N TYR A 193 -6.18 5.62 -34.04
CA TYR A 193 -5.30 5.09 -35.08
C TYR A 193 -6.08 4.25 -36.11
N MET A 194 -6.99 3.40 -35.65
CA MET A 194 -7.86 2.58 -36.49
C MET A 194 -8.82 3.43 -37.35
N SER A 195 -9.44 4.46 -36.76
CA SER A 195 -10.38 5.33 -37.49
C SER A 195 -9.69 6.16 -38.58
N ARG A 196 -8.43 6.58 -38.34
CA ARG A 196 -7.62 7.30 -39.33
C ARG A 196 -7.25 6.43 -40.53
N ARG A 197 -6.96 5.14 -40.31
CA ARG A 197 -6.71 4.17 -41.40
C ARG A 197 -7.93 3.95 -42.29
N ILE A 198 -9.13 3.83 -41.71
CA ILE A 198 -10.36 3.65 -42.49
C ILE A 198 -10.59 4.85 -43.42
N TRP A 199 -10.38 6.07 -42.91
CA TRP A 199 -10.54 7.29 -43.71
C TRP A 199 -9.55 7.41 -44.88
N THR A 200 -8.30 6.97 -44.71
CA THR A 200 -7.32 6.99 -45.80
C THR A 200 -7.61 5.97 -46.90
N THR A 201 -8.15 4.81 -46.54
CA THR A 201 -8.47 3.75 -47.52
C THR A 201 -9.70 4.11 -48.36
N VAL A 202 -10.69 4.78 -47.77
CA VAL A 202 -11.90 5.23 -48.49
C VAL A 202 -11.59 6.34 -49.51
N LYS A 203 -10.65 7.26 -49.20
CA LYS A 203 -10.21 8.29 -50.17
C LYS A 203 -9.42 7.71 -51.36
N GLY A 204 -8.64 6.65 -51.15
CA GLY A 204 -7.90 5.97 -52.21
C GLY A 204 -8.80 5.28 -53.24
N SER A 205 -9.93 4.71 -52.79
CA SER A 205 -10.86 4.00 -53.68
C SER A 205 -11.73 4.94 -54.55
N ALA A 206 -11.93 6.19 -54.11
CA ALA A 206 -12.71 7.18 -54.88
C ALA A 206 -11.91 7.87 -56.02
N ALA A 207 -10.59 7.72 -56.06
CA ALA A 207 -9.72 8.35 -57.06
C ALA A 207 -9.42 7.46 -58.29
N GLY A 208 -9.86 6.19 -58.30
CA GLY A 208 -9.57 5.21 -59.35
C GLY A 208 -10.63 5.05 -60.44
N ASN A 209 -11.69 5.86 -60.46
CA ASN A 209 -12.78 5.78 -61.42
C ASN A 209 -12.90 7.08 -62.24
N ARG A 210 -11.81 7.45 -62.93
CA ARG A 210 -11.84 8.39 -64.05
C ARG A 210 -11.03 7.84 -65.20
#